data_AF-A0A382P2G2-F1
#
_entry.id   AF-A0A382P2G2-F1
#
_cell.length_a   1.000
_cell.length_b   1.000
_cell.length_c   1.000
_cell.angle_alpha   90.00
_cell.angle_beta   90.00
_cell.angle_gamma   90.00
#
_symmetry.space_group_name_H-M   'P 1'
#
loop_
_entity.id
_entity.type
_entity.pdbx_description
1 polymer ?
#
loop_
_entity_poly.entity_id
_entity_poly.type
_entity_poly.pdbx_seq_one_letter_code
_entity_poly.pdbx_strand_id
1 'polypeptide(L)' 'MDKREHWGSKFGFILAASGSAVGLGNIWKYPYIAGENGGGAFTLIYLLCILIVGMPIVIGEFVIGRKTQL' A
#
# COMPACT_ATOMS: atom_id res chain seq x y z
N MET A 1 9.57 32.15 3.49
CA MET A 1 9.82 30.78 3.99
C MET A 1 8.46 30.10 4.03
N ASP A 2 8.06 29.53 2.88
CA ASP A 2 6.76 28.92 2.68
C ASP A 2 6.53 27.78 3.67
N LYS A 3 5.52 27.98 4.51
CA LYS A 3 5.06 27.02 5.51
C LYS A 3 4.38 25.89 4.73
N ARG A 4 5.11 24.81 4.45
CA ARG A 4 4.53 23.64 3.76
C ARG A 4 3.28 23.20 4.51
N GLU A 5 2.17 23.17 3.78
CA GLU A 5 0.86 22.73 4.26
C GLU A 5 1.00 21.32 4.84
N HIS A 6 0.96 21.21 6.17
CA HIS A 6 0.91 19.92 6.84
C HIS A 6 -0.51 19.39 6.69
N TRP A 7 -0.65 18.10 6.35
CA TRP A 7 -1.96 17.45 6.30
C TRP A 7 -2.73 17.70 7.60
N GLY A 8 -3.86 18.40 7.49
CA GLY A 8 -4.65 18.85 8.64
C GLY A 8 -5.18 17.71 9.51
N SER A 9 -5.23 16.48 8.98
CA SER A 9 -5.52 15.28 9.76
C SER A 9 -4.72 14.09 9.25
N LYS A 10 -4.06 13.37 10.18
CA LYS A 10 -3.39 12.08 9.92
C LYS A 10 -4.34 11.07 9.26
N PHE A 11 -5.63 11.14 9.62
CA PHE A 11 -6.67 10.27 9.06
C PHE A 11 -6.90 10.55 7.57
N GLY A 12 -6.93 11.83 7.17
CA GLY A 12 -7.07 12.22 5.76
C GLY A 12 -5.89 11.73 4.92
N PHE A 13 -4.68 11.79 5.47
CA PHE A 13 -3.48 11.27 4.81
C PHE A 13 -3.55 9.75 4.60
N ILE A 14 -3.93 9.01 5.66
CA ILE A 14 -4.07 7.55 5.58
C ILE A 14 -5.15 7.16 4.58
N LEU A 15 -6.29 7.87 4.56
CA LEU A 15 -7.38 7.62 3.60
C LEU A 15 -6.96 7.89 2.15
N ALA A 16 -6.27 8.99 1.88
CA ALA A 16 -5.76 9.31 0.56
C ALA A 16 -4.71 8.28 0.08
N ALA A 17 -3.78 7.90 0.96
CA ALA A 17 -2.78 6.87 0.67
C ALA A 17 -3.44 5.49 0.44
N SER A 18 -4.43 5.13 1.26
CA SER A 18 -5.18 3.88 1.11
C SER A 18 -5.97 3.84 -0.19
N GLY A 19 -6.61 4.95 -0.58
CA GLY A 19 -7.32 5.08 -1.85
C GLY A 19 -6.40 5.00 -3.07
N SER A 20 -5.16 5.49 -2.96
CA SER A 20 -4.14 5.32 -4.01
C SER A 20 -3.60 3.89 -4.10
N ALA A 21 -3.48 3.19 -2.96
CA ALA A 21 -2.95 1.83 -2.92
C ALA A 21 -3.97 0.79 -3.37
N VAL A 22 -5.27 1.03 -3.15
CA VAL A 22 -6.36 0.11 -3.52
C VAL A 22 -6.93 0.50 -4.89
N GLY A 23 -6.43 -0.14 -5.95
CA GLY A 23 -6.90 0.08 -7.33
C GLY A 23 -7.78 -1.04 -7.90
N LEU A 24 -8.25 -0.84 -9.14
CA LEU A 24 -9.02 -1.81 -9.94
C LEU A 24 -8.37 -3.21 -10.00
N GLY A 25 -7.04 -3.26 -10.04
CA GLY A 25 -6.28 -4.51 -10.02
C GLY A 25 -6.53 -5.33 -8.73
N ASN A 26 -6.63 -4.69 -7.58
CA ASN A 26 -6.86 -5.38 -6.30
C ASN A 26 -8.30 -5.89 -6.17
N ILE A 27 -9.24 -5.31 -6.93
CA ILE A 27 -10.66 -5.68 -6.89
C ILE A 27 -10.97 -6.81 -7.88
N TRP A 28 -10.32 -6.85 -9.05
CA TRP A 28 -10.68 -7.79 -10.12
C TRP A 28 -9.60 -8.81 -10.47
N LYS A 29 -8.33 -8.38 -10.55
CA LYS A 29 -7.22 -9.28 -10.88
C LYS A 29 -6.91 -10.22 -9.71
N TYR A 30 -6.97 -9.70 -8.48
CA TYR A 30 -6.74 -10.49 -7.27
C TYR A 30 -7.69 -11.69 -7.12
N PRO A 31 -9.04 -11.52 -7.14
CA PRO A 31 -9.94 -12.67 -6.98
C PRO A 31 -9.85 -13.66 -8.15
N TYR A 32 -9.56 -13.18 -9.36
CA TYR A 32 -9.35 -14.05 -10.53
C TYR A 32 -8.13 -14.95 -10.35
N ILE A 33 -6.97 -14.36 -10.02
CA ILE A 33 -5.73 -15.11 -9.77
C ILE A 33 -5.86 -16.00 -8.54
N ALA A 34 -6.49 -15.51 -7.46
CA ALA A 34 -6.74 -16.31 -6.27
C ALA A 34 -7.62 -17.52 -6.62
N GLY A 35 -8.72 -17.33 -7.36
CA GLY A 35 -9.59 -18.43 -7.79
C GLY A 35 -8.88 -19.49 -8.62
N GLU A 36 -8.03 -19.09 -9.57
CA GLU A 36 -7.29 -20.03 -10.43
C GLU A 36 -6.13 -20.74 -9.72
N ASN A 37 -5.46 -20.10 -8.74
CA ASN A 37 -4.25 -20.63 -8.11
C ASN A 37 -4.49 -21.33 -6.75
N GLY A 38 -5.69 -21.85 -6.49
CA GLY A 38 -6.00 -22.57 -5.25
C GLY A 38 -6.60 -21.72 -4.12
N GLY A 39 -7.22 -20.59 -4.48
CA GLY A 39 -8.11 -19.78 -3.65
C GLY A 39 -7.47 -19.24 -2.37
N GLY A 40 -7.88 -19.85 -1.26
CA GLY A 40 -7.45 -19.47 0.09
C GLY A 40 -5.98 -19.74 0.38
N ALA A 41 -5.41 -20.81 -0.18
CA ALA A 41 -3.98 -21.12 0.00
C ALA A 41 -3.10 -20.05 -0.69
N PHE A 42 -3.47 -19.65 -1.90
CA PHE A 42 -2.82 -18.56 -2.61
C PHE A 42 -2.94 -17.22 -1.86
N THR A 43 -4.13 -16.93 -1.33
CA THR A 43 -4.38 -15.72 -0.52
C THR A 43 -3.46 -15.64 0.69
N LEU A 44 -3.27 -16.74 1.42
CA LEU A 44 -2.38 -16.79 2.58
C LEU A 44 -0.91 -16.52 2.22
N ILE A 45 -0.41 -17.15 1.16
CA ILE A 45 0.96 -16.93 0.68
C ILE A 45 1.12 -15.50 0.15
N TYR A 46 0.13 -14.99 -0.57
CA TYR A 46 0.12 -13.62 -1.07
C TYR A 46 0.18 -12.59 0.06
N LEU A 47 -0.62 -12.77 1.12
CA LEU A 47 -0.57 -11.91 2.32
C LEU A 47 0.79 -11.98 3.00
N LEU A 48 1.37 -13.18 3.12
CA LEU A 48 2.69 -13.37 3.73
C LEU A 48 3.78 -12.66 2.91
N CYS A 49 3.74 -12.77 1.59
CA CYS A 49 4.64 -12.04 0.69
C CYS A 49 4.46 -10.52 0.81
N ILE A 50 3.23 -10.01 0.90
CA ILE A 50 2.99 -8.57 1.10
C ILE A 50 3.54 -8.10 2.46
N LEU A 51 3.39 -8.88 3.52
CA LEU A 51 3.91 -8.51 4.83
C LEU A 51 5.43 -8.51 4.85
N ILE A 52 6.08 -9.48 4.19
CA ILE A 52 7.54 -9.60 4.18
C ILE A 52 8.19 -8.65 3.18
N VAL A 53 7.56 -8.39 2.04
CA VAL A 53 8.17 -7.63 0.93
C VAL A 53 7.49 -6.27 0.76
N GLY A 54 6.16 -6.22 0.73
CA GLY A 54 5.41 -4.98 0.58
C GLY A 54 5.62 -4.01 1.75
N MET A 55 5.57 -4.51 2.99
CA MET A 55 5.77 -3.68 4.18
C MET A 55 7.14 -2.98 4.22
N PRO A 56 8.29 -3.67 4.07
CA PRO A 56 9.58 -2.99 4.09
C PRO A 56 9.80 -2.06 2.89
N ILE A 57 9.22 -2.36 1.72
CA ILE A 57 9.27 -1.45 0.56
C ILE A 57 8.57 -0.14 0.90
N VAL A 58 7.32 -0.19 1.38
CA VAL A 58 6.55 1.02 1.72
C VAL A 58 7.23 1.80 2.85
N ILE A 59 7.79 1.12 3.86
CA ILE A 59 8.57 1.77 4.92
C ILE A 59 9.82 2.44 4.34
N GLY A 60 10.52 1.77 3.42
CA GLY A 60 11.69 2.30 2.72
C GLY A 60 11.36 3.56 1.91
N GLU A 61 10.29 3.52 1.11
CA GLU A 61 9.78 4.69 0.38
C GLU A 61 9.40 5.83 1.33
N PHE A 62 8.78 5.51 2.46
CA PHE A 62 8.41 6.52 3.47
C PHE A 62 9.64 7.15 4.13
N VAL A 63 10.66 6.37 4.46
CA VAL A 63 11.93 6.86 5.04
C VAL A 63 12.66 7.75 4.04
N ILE A 64 12.75 7.34 2.77
CA ILE A 64 13.39 8.11 1.71
C ILE A 64 12.61 9.42 1.45
N GLY A 65 11.28 9.35 1.32
CA GLY A 65 10.43 10.53 1.14
C GLY A 65 10.54 11.53 2.29
N ARG A 66 10.64 11.04 3.54
CA ARG A 66 10.88 11.88 4.72
C ARG A 66 12.26 12.51 4.75
N LYS A 67 13.31 11.79 4.31
CA LYS A 67 14.68 12.32 4.27
C LYS A 67 14.91 13.32 3.14
N THR A 68 14.22 13.12 2.01
CA THR A 68 14.40 13.95 0.82
C THR A 68 13.52 15.22 0.83
N GLN A 69 12.40 15.25 1.59
CA GLN A 69 11.51 16.43 1.71
C GLN A 69 11.29 17.16 0.35
N LEU A 70 11.00 16.42 -0.72
CA LEU A 70 10.43 17.01 -1.95
C LEU A 70 8.93 17.15 -1.77
#